data_AF-Q84HQ3-F1
#
_entry.id   AF-Q84HQ3-F1
#
_cell.length_a   1.000
_cell.length_b   1.000
_cell.length_c   1.000
_cell.angle_alpha   90.00
_cell.angle_beta   90.00
_cell.angle_gamma   90.00
#
_symmetry.space_group_name_H-M   'P 1'
#
loop_
_entity.id
_entity.type
_entity.pdbx_description
1 polymer ?
#
loop_
_entity_poly.entity_id
_entity_poly.type
_entity_poly.pdbx_seq_one_letter_code
_entity_poly.pdbx_strand_id
1 'polypeptide(L)'
;MIKARKSARTVSLHGQRHRFDRRIPPIQERPLDIILAPTAAPDPVARRAEALDTIAAVLPIDRRDKLAEILTDQDVETLKHLVNEGMGANTLRALTSDLAYLEAWCLAATETPLPWPAPEALLLKFVAHHLWDPARRETDPEHGMPTAVDQSLRDGGFLRSPGPHAPDTVRRRLASWSTLTKWRGLDGAFASPAL
;
A
#
# COMPACT_ATOMS: atom_id res chain seq x y z
N MET A 1 19.83 23.61 69.67
CA MET A 1 18.61 23.71 70.49
C MET A 1 17.72 22.52 70.18
N ILE A 2 17.25 21.79 71.20
CA ILE A 2 16.17 20.76 71.22
C ILE A 2 16.52 19.38 70.56
N LYS A 3 17.12 18.40 71.27
CA LYS A 3 16.54 17.32 72.14
C LYS A 3 15.43 16.49 71.45
N ALA A 4 15.59 15.18 71.23
CA ALA A 4 15.19 14.06 72.11
C ALA A 4 14.54 12.98 71.19
N ARG A 5 14.48 11.66 71.41
CA ARG A 5 14.77 10.73 72.51
C ARG A 5 14.67 9.29 71.94
N LYS A 6 15.54 8.40 72.44
CA LYS A 6 15.33 6.99 72.87
C LYS A 6 14.24 6.14 72.17
N SER A 7 14.62 4.93 71.75
CA SER A 7 14.31 3.72 72.54
C SER A 7 15.06 2.49 72.02
N ALA A 8 15.64 1.72 72.93
CA ALA A 8 16.31 0.45 72.70
C ALA A 8 15.42 -0.70 73.18
N ARG A 9 15.46 -1.86 72.49
CA ARG A 9 15.12 -3.18 73.05
C ARG A 9 15.99 -4.27 72.40
N THR A 10 17.00 -4.72 73.16
CA THR A 10 17.30 -6.09 73.63
C THR A 10 16.44 -7.23 73.01
N VAL A 11 16.88 -8.45 72.63
CA VAL A 11 17.73 -9.53 73.20
C VAL A 11 17.94 -10.53 72.03
N SER A 12 19.15 -10.92 71.61
CA SER A 12 20.01 -12.05 72.01
C SER A 12 19.68 -13.46 71.46
N LEU A 13 20.77 -14.22 71.27
CA LEU A 13 20.97 -15.67 71.11
C LEU A 13 20.95 -16.24 69.67
N HIS A 14 22.10 -16.63 69.10
CA HIS A 14 22.86 -17.88 69.28
C HIS A 14 22.19 -19.11 68.65
N GLY A 15 22.94 -19.82 67.80
CA GLY A 15 22.63 -21.17 67.33
C GLY A 15 22.77 -21.31 65.83
N GLN A 16 23.97 -21.60 65.33
CA GLN A 16 24.46 -22.97 65.06
C GLN A 16 24.25 -23.40 63.61
N ARG A 17 25.37 -23.34 62.88
CA ARG A 17 25.90 -24.30 61.88
C ARG A 17 24.93 -25.42 61.48
N HIS A 18 24.63 -25.56 60.19
CA HIS A 18 24.53 -26.89 59.57
C HIS A 18 24.82 -26.83 58.06
N ARG A 19 25.92 -27.52 57.70
CA ARG A 19 26.25 -28.29 56.48
C ARG A 19 25.52 -27.92 55.18
N PHE A 20 26.33 -27.49 54.20
CA PHE A 20 26.00 -27.51 52.77
C PHE A 20 25.65 -28.94 52.32
N ASP A 21 24.37 -29.18 52.05
CA ASP A 21 23.87 -30.33 51.28
C ASP A 21 23.73 -29.88 49.82
N ARG A 22 24.66 -30.33 48.95
CA ARG A 22 24.57 -30.13 47.50
C ARG A 22 23.57 -31.13 46.94
N ARG A 23 22.28 -30.77 46.94
CA ARG A 23 21.28 -31.45 46.11
C ARG A 23 21.16 -30.74 44.77
N ILE A 24 21.58 -31.42 43.71
CA ILE A 24 21.24 -31.06 42.33
C ILE A 24 19.74 -31.35 42.15
N PRO A 25 18.90 -30.38 41.75
CA PRO A 25 17.50 -30.65 41.46
C PRO A 25 17.35 -31.42 40.14
N PRO A 26 16.32 -32.27 39.98
CA PRO A 26 16.09 -33.00 38.74
C PRO A 26 15.65 -32.04 37.63
N ILE A 27 16.13 -32.31 36.43
CA ILE A 27 15.76 -31.61 35.19
C ILE A 27 14.29 -31.92 34.92
N GLN A 28 13.41 -30.92 35.07
CA GLN A 28 12.05 -31.02 34.55
C GLN A 28 12.12 -30.96 33.02
N GLU A 29 11.89 -32.10 32.37
CA GLU A 29 11.61 -32.14 30.94
C GLU A 29 10.36 -31.30 30.67
N ARG A 30 10.56 -30.15 30.04
CA ARG A 30 9.43 -29.38 29.48
C ARG A 30 8.95 -30.14 28.25
N PRO A 31 7.66 -30.44 28.11
CA PRO A 31 7.16 -30.93 26.84
C PRO A 31 7.40 -29.83 25.80
N LEU A 32 7.92 -30.23 24.64
CA LEU A 32 7.96 -29.40 23.45
C LEU A 32 6.50 -29.22 23.01
N ASP A 33 5.83 -28.24 23.58
CA ASP A 33 4.67 -27.64 22.95
C ASP A 33 5.19 -27.00 21.67
N ILE A 34 5.18 -27.79 20.60
CA ILE A 34 5.23 -27.32 19.23
C ILE A 34 4.01 -26.44 19.10
N ILE A 35 4.20 -25.15 19.39
CA ILE A 35 3.29 -24.10 18.97
C ILE A 35 3.34 -24.17 17.45
N LEU A 36 2.42 -24.94 16.87
CA LEU A 36 1.94 -24.66 15.52
C LEU A 36 1.41 -23.24 15.62
N ALA A 37 2.26 -22.26 15.29
CA ALA A 37 1.77 -20.94 14.95
C ALA A 37 0.69 -21.18 13.89
N PRO A 38 -0.51 -20.58 14.02
CA PRO A 38 -1.48 -20.67 12.95
C PRO A 38 -0.76 -20.19 11.70
N THR A 39 -0.78 -20.98 10.62
CA THR A 39 -0.24 -20.59 9.32
C THR A 39 -0.73 -19.18 9.05
N ALA A 40 0.15 -18.19 9.22
CA ALA A 40 -0.23 -16.80 9.14
C ALA A 40 -0.91 -16.63 7.78
N ALA A 41 -2.08 -15.99 7.76
CA ALA A 41 -2.76 -15.71 6.51
C ALA A 41 -1.74 -15.13 5.52
N PRO A 42 -1.69 -15.62 4.27
CA PRO A 42 -0.66 -15.22 3.33
C PRO A 42 -0.59 -13.69 3.23
N ASP A 43 0.64 -13.18 3.17
CA ASP A 43 0.95 -11.76 3.02
C ASP A 43 0.01 -11.12 1.98
N PRO A 44 -0.67 -10.00 2.29
CA PRO A 44 -1.53 -9.30 1.33
C PRO A 44 -0.89 -9.07 -0.04
N VAL A 45 0.43 -8.81 -0.12
CA VAL A 45 1.14 -8.72 -1.40
C VAL A 45 1.17 -10.07 -2.10
N ALA A 46 1.55 -11.15 -1.40
CA ALA A 46 1.59 -12.50 -1.96
C ALA A 46 0.20 -12.97 -2.48
N ARG A 47 -0.88 -12.67 -1.75
CA ARG A 47 -2.26 -12.96 -2.21
C ARG A 47 -2.61 -12.22 -3.49
N ARG A 48 -2.24 -10.93 -3.58
CA ARG A 48 -2.45 -10.12 -4.78
C ARG A 48 -1.64 -10.66 -5.96
N ALA A 49 -0.39 -11.06 -5.72
CA ALA A 49 0.46 -11.65 -6.75
C ALA A 49 -0.12 -12.96 -7.30
N GLU A 50 -0.56 -13.87 -6.43
CA GLU A 50 -1.21 -15.13 -6.82
C GLU A 50 -2.52 -14.88 -7.59
N ALA A 51 -3.33 -13.92 -7.15
CA ALA A 51 -4.53 -13.53 -7.87
C ALA A 51 -4.22 -12.96 -9.27
N LEU A 52 -3.17 -12.15 -9.39
CA LEU A 52 -2.68 -11.64 -10.68
C LEU A 52 -2.09 -12.76 -11.56
N ASP A 53 -1.54 -13.83 -10.97
CA ASP A 53 -1.11 -15.03 -11.70
C ASP A 53 -2.29 -15.76 -12.35
N THR A 54 -3.47 -15.78 -11.73
CA THR A 54 -4.67 -16.36 -12.38
C THR A 54 -5.14 -15.54 -13.59
N ILE A 55 -4.76 -14.27 -13.65
CA ILE A 55 -5.05 -13.34 -14.76
C ILE A 55 -3.94 -13.43 -15.85
N ALA A 56 -2.91 -14.28 -15.65
CA ALA A 56 -1.63 -14.30 -16.38
C ALA A 56 -1.66 -14.47 -17.89
N ALA A 57 -2.80 -14.80 -18.51
CA ALA A 57 -2.91 -14.77 -19.97
C ALA A 57 -2.64 -13.36 -20.56
N VAL A 58 -2.66 -12.31 -19.71
CA VAL A 58 -2.67 -10.91 -20.16
C VAL A 58 -1.45 -10.08 -19.70
N LEU A 59 -0.66 -10.51 -18.71
CA LEU A 59 0.42 -9.69 -18.12
C LEU A 59 1.79 -10.40 -18.04
N PRO A 60 2.91 -9.72 -18.39
CA PRO A 60 4.27 -10.23 -18.18
C PRO A 60 4.56 -10.54 -16.70
N ILE A 61 5.30 -11.62 -16.42
CA ILE A 61 5.68 -12.07 -15.06
C ILE A 61 6.33 -10.94 -14.25
N ASP A 62 7.32 -10.24 -14.84
CA ASP A 62 8.10 -9.20 -14.14
C ASP A 62 7.25 -7.98 -13.72
N ARG A 63 6.02 -7.85 -14.23
CA ARG A 63 5.09 -6.80 -13.81
C ARG A 63 4.20 -7.20 -12.64
N ARG A 64 4.10 -8.48 -12.29
CA ARG A 64 3.11 -8.97 -11.32
C ARG A 64 3.43 -8.53 -9.91
N ASP A 65 4.65 -8.76 -9.43
CA ASP A 65 5.07 -8.39 -8.08
C ASP A 65 4.88 -6.89 -7.86
N LYS A 66 5.30 -6.10 -8.85
CA LYS A 66 5.12 -4.65 -8.84
C LYS A 66 3.66 -4.23 -8.78
N LEU A 67 2.78 -4.87 -9.56
CA LEU A 67 1.34 -4.60 -9.49
C LEU A 67 0.75 -5.04 -8.16
N ALA A 68 1.20 -6.17 -7.62
CA ALA A 68 0.78 -6.69 -6.32
C ALA A 68 1.21 -5.77 -5.17
N GLU A 69 2.25 -4.97 -5.32
CA GLU A 69 2.62 -3.94 -4.34
C GLU A 69 1.66 -2.76 -4.37
N ILE A 70 1.37 -2.22 -5.57
CA ILE A 70 0.63 -0.95 -5.73
C ILE A 70 -0.89 -1.08 -5.79
N LEU A 71 -1.42 -2.18 -6.33
CA LEU A 71 -2.86 -2.37 -6.52
C LEU A 71 -3.49 -2.85 -5.22
N THR A 72 -4.62 -2.29 -4.80
CA THR A 72 -5.37 -2.78 -3.64
C THR A 72 -6.02 -4.15 -3.92
N ASP A 73 -6.45 -4.86 -2.88
CA ASP A 73 -7.22 -6.10 -3.02
C ASP A 73 -8.47 -5.87 -3.90
N GLN A 74 -9.13 -4.71 -3.76
CA GLN A 74 -10.30 -4.35 -4.57
C GLN A 74 -9.96 -4.11 -6.05
N ASP A 75 -8.78 -3.58 -6.36
CA ASP A 75 -8.30 -3.43 -7.75
C ASP A 75 -8.12 -4.79 -8.40
N VAL A 76 -7.48 -5.73 -7.69
CA VAL A 76 -7.28 -7.08 -8.18
C VAL A 76 -8.61 -7.82 -8.38
N GLU A 77 -9.56 -7.69 -7.45
CA GLU A 77 -10.89 -8.25 -7.62
C GLU A 77 -11.65 -7.63 -8.80
N THR A 78 -11.50 -6.32 -9.03
CA THR A 78 -12.07 -5.67 -10.23
C THR A 78 -11.47 -6.27 -11.50
N LEU A 79 -10.15 -6.44 -11.57
CA LEU A 79 -9.49 -7.05 -12.74
C LEU A 79 -9.93 -8.50 -12.97
N LYS A 80 -10.07 -9.29 -11.89
CA LYS A 80 -10.59 -10.67 -11.97
C LYS A 80 -12.02 -10.69 -12.50
N HIS A 81 -12.86 -9.77 -12.04
CA HIS A 81 -14.23 -9.67 -12.54
C HIS A 81 -14.26 -9.38 -14.05
N LEU A 82 -13.44 -8.43 -14.53
CA LEU A 82 -13.33 -8.13 -15.96
C LEU A 82 -12.91 -9.33 -16.82
N VAL A 83 -12.01 -10.17 -16.31
CA VAL A 83 -11.62 -11.43 -16.96
C VAL A 83 -12.82 -12.36 -17.09
N ASN A 84 -13.57 -12.54 -15.99
CA ASN A 84 -14.71 -13.44 -15.95
C ASN A 84 -15.86 -12.98 -16.86
N GLU A 85 -16.03 -11.68 -17.05
CA GLU A 85 -16.98 -11.07 -17.99
C GLU A 85 -16.51 -11.14 -19.46
N GLY A 86 -15.37 -11.79 -19.73
CA GLY A 86 -14.88 -12.05 -21.08
C GLY A 86 -14.21 -10.85 -21.74
N MET A 87 -13.68 -9.90 -20.97
CA MET A 87 -12.95 -8.76 -21.53
C MET A 87 -11.75 -9.23 -22.36
N GLY A 88 -11.64 -8.73 -23.59
CA GLY A 88 -10.54 -9.07 -24.49
C GLY A 88 -9.16 -8.74 -23.91
N ALA A 89 -8.19 -9.62 -24.13
CA ALA A 89 -6.85 -9.54 -23.52
C ALA A 89 -6.15 -8.19 -23.74
N ASN A 90 -6.22 -7.61 -24.95
CA ASN A 90 -5.60 -6.32 -25.23
C ASN A 90 -6.23 -5.18 -24.42
N THR A 91 -7.56 -5.17 -24.32
CA THR A 91 -8.31 -4.18 -23.53
C THR A 91 -7.99 -4.31 -22.06
N LEU A 92 -7.98 -5.54 -21.52
CA LEU A 92 -7.64 -5.79 -20.12
C LEU A 92 -6.19 -5.37 -19.81
N ARG A 93 -5.25 -5.63 -20.72
CA ARG A 93 -3.85 -5.18 -20.57
C ARG A 93 -3.74 -3.65 -20.52
N ALA A 94 -4.49 -2.96 -21.38
CA ALA A 94 -4.53 -1.51 -21.42
C ALA A 94 -5.14 -0.93 -20.14
N LEU A 95 -6.29 -1.45 -19.68
CA LEU A 95 -6.94 -1.05 -18.44
C LEU A 95 -6.06 -1.30 -17.22
N THR A 96 -5.42 -2.48 -17.14
CA THR A 96 -4.49 -2.79 -16.04
C THR A 96 -3.32 -1.81 -16.01
N SER A 97 -2.77 -1.48 -17.19
CA SER A 97 -1.66 -0.52 -17.27
C SER A 97 -2.07 0.89 -16.87
N ASP A 98 -3.30 1.30 -17.19
CA ASP A 98 -3.83 2.59 -16.77
C ASP A 98 -4.14 2.62 -15.27
N LEU A 99 -4.77 1.58 -14.75
CA LEU A 99 -5.04 1.44 -13.31
C LEU A 99 -3.75 1.49 -12.50
N ALA A 100 -2.73 0.74 -12.92
CA ALA A 100 -1.42 0.76 -12.29
C ALA A 100 -0.80 2.17 -12.25
N TYR A 101 -0.91 2.91 -13.36
CA TYR A 101 -0.42 4.28 -13.39
C TYR A 101 -1.23 5.21 -12.49
N LEU A 102 -2.56 5.08 -12.49
CA LEU A 102 -3.46 5.91 -11.68
C LEU A 102 -3.23 5.68 -10.18
N GLU A 103 -3.08 4.43 -9.75
CA GLU A 103 -2.73 4.08 -8.37
C GLU A 103 -1.37 4.65 -7.98
N ALA A 104 -0.33 4.42 -8.80
CA ALA A 104 1.00 4.94 -8.51
C ALA A 104 1.03 6.48 -8.45
N TRP A 105 0.31 7.15 -9.35
CA TRP A 105 0.21 8.61 -9.34
C TRP A 105 -0.57 9.12 -8.13
N CYS A 106 -1.67 8.47 -7.75
CA CYS A 106 -2.46 8.87 -6.59
C CYS A 106 -1.64 8.71 -5.31
N LEU A 107 -1.01 7.55 -5.12
CA LEU A 107 -0.10 7.31 -4.00
C LEU A 107 1.01 8.36 -3.94
N ALA A 108 1.65 8.69 -5.07
CA ALA A 108 2.69 9.71 -5.11
C ALA A 108 2.15 11.14 -4.84
N ALA A 109 0.93 11.46 -5.28
CA ALA A 109 0.37 12.81 -5.22
C ALA A 109 -0.46 13.09 -3.96
N THR A 110 -0.90 12.05 -3.24
CA THR A 110 -1.80 12.16 -2.07
C THR A 110 -1.41 11.27 -0.91
N GLU A 111 -0.38 10.43 -1.04
CA GLU A 111 0.05 9.45 -0.03
C GLU A 111 -1.00 8.38 0.31
N THR A 112 -2.06 8.29 -0.50
CA THR A 112 -3.18 7.35 -0.30
C THR A 112 -3.50 6.63 -1.61
N PRO A 113 -4.01 5.38 -1.54
CA PRO A 113 -4.52 4.67 -2.73
C PRO A 113 -5.64 5.44 -3.43
N LEU A 114 -5.92 5.07 -4.68
CA LEU A 114 -6.97 5.69 -5.48
C LEU A 114 -8.35 5.48 -4.80
N PRO A 115 -9.08 6.55 -4.46
CA PRO A 115 -10.43 6.41 -3.94
C PRO A 115 -11.43 6.08 -5.07
N TRP A 116 -12.48 5.33 -4.72
CA TRP A 116 -13.56 4.96 -5.63
C TRP A 116 -14.94 5.31 -5.03
N PRO A 117 -15.76 6.13 -5.70
CA PRO A 117 -15.43 6.89 -6.91
C PRO A 117 -14.40 7.99 -6.59
N ALA A 118 -13.65 8.42 -7.62
CA ALA A 118 -12.71 9.50 -7.45
C ALA A 118 -13.43 10.85 -7.27
N PRO A 119 -13.04 11.67 -6.28
CA PRO A 119 -13.55 13.03 -6.16
C PRO A 119 -13.20 13.86 -7.40
N GLU A 120 -14.08 14.79 -7.78
CA GLU A 120 -13.85 15.70 -8.91
C GLU A 120 -12.53 16.48 -8.77
N ALA A 121 -12.22 16.95 -7.57
CA ALA A 121 -10.96 17.64 -7.29
C ALA A 121 -9.72 16.78 -7.60
N LEU A 122 -9.80 15.46 -7.41
CA LEU A 122 -8.70 14.55 -7.73
C LEU A 122 -8.54 14.39 -9.25
N LEU A 123 -9.64 14.34 -9.98
CA LEU A 123 -9.63 14.30 -11.44
C LEU A 123 -9.06 15.59 -12.03
N LEU A 124 -9.42 16.75 -11.49
CA LEU A 124 -8.86 18.04 -11.89
C LEU A 124 -7.37 18.13 -11.56
N LYS A 125 -6.94 17.63 -10.39
CA LYS A 125 -5.52 17.51 -10.04
C LYS A 125 -4.77 16.63 -11.04
N PHE A 126 -5.36 15.49 -11.43
CA PHE A 126 -4.78 14.62 -12.45
C PHE A 126 -4.57 15.36 -13.77
N VAL A 127 -5.59 16.09 -14.23
CA VAL A 127 -5.48 16.90 -15.46
C VAL A 127 -4.38 17.95 -15.32
N ALA A 128 -4.37 18.72 -14.23
CA ALA A 128 -3.37 19.77 -14.00
C ALA A 128 -1.93 19.23 -13.94
N HIS A 129 -1.71 18.08 -13.30
CA HIS A 129 -0.38 17.46 -13.23
C HIS A 129 0.13 17.03 -14.61
N HIS A 130 -0.74 16.66 -15.55
CA HIS A 130 -0.34 16.02 -16.80
C HIS A 130 -0.50 16.90 -18.04
N LEU A 131 -1.43 17.85 -18.03
CA LEU A 131 -1.66 18.82 -19.10
C LEU A 131 -1.21 20.20 -18.64
N TRP A 132 0.06 20.49 -18.84
CA TRP A 132 0.69 21.75 -18.48
C TRP A 132 1.58 22.24 -19.62
N ASP A 133 1.98 23.51 -19.53
CA ASP A 133 2.75 24.22 -20.55
C ASP A 133 4.22 24.27 -20.12
N PRO A 134 5.14 23.63 -20.88
CA PRO A 134 6.57 23.68 -20.61
C PRO A 134 7.13 25.09 -20.45
N ALA A 135 6.71 26.03 -21.28
CA ALA A 135 7.22 27.40 -21.26
C ALA A 135 6.80 28.13 -19.98
N ARG A 136 5.55 27.93 -19.53
CA ARG A 136 5.08 28.50 -18.27
C ARG A 136 5.84 27.95 -17.06
N ARG A 137 6.23 26.67 -17.08
CA ARG A 137 6.98 26.07 -15.98
C ARG A 137 8.37 26.67 -15.75
N GLU A 138 8.96 27.28 -16.77
CA GLU A 138 10.25 27.98 -16.64
C GLU A 138 10.17 29.15 -15.65
N THR A 139 9.00 29.74 -15.47
CA THR A 139 8.76 30.89 -14.56
C THR A 139 7.85 30.55 -13.38
N ASP A 140 7.16 29.40 -13.43
CA ASP A 140 6.28 28.87 -12.40
C ASP A 140 6.64 27.39 -12.13
N PRO A 141 7.60 27.09 -11.24
CA PRO A 141 8.08 25.71 -11.01
C PRO A 141 7.01 24.72 -10.54
N GLU A 142 5.92 25.25 -9.97
CA GLU A 142 4.77 24.48 -9.50
C GLU A 142 3.74 24.22 -10.62
N HIS A 143 3.94 24.76 -11.82
CA HIS A 143 3.07 24.51 -12.97
C HIS A 143 3.22 23.06 -13.47
N GLY A 144 2.15 22.28 -13.31
CA GLY A 144 2.11 20.88 -13.70
C GLY A 144 2.37 19.93 -12.53
N MET A 145 3.00 18.79 -12.82
CA MET A 145 3.29 17.79 -11.80
C MET A 145 4.44 18.24 -10.87
N PRO A 146 4.28 18.24 -9.53
CA PRO A 146 5.38 18.52 -8.62
C PRO A 146 6.57 17.56 -8.84
N THR A 147 7.79 18.07 -8.70
CA THR A 147 9.02 17.30 -8.98
C THR A 147 9.11 16.02 -8.15
N ALA A 148 8.68 16.05 -6.89
CA ALA A 148 8.67 14.87 -6.02
C ALA A 148 7.73 13.77 -6.54
N VAL A 149 6.57 14.14 -7.10
CA VAL A 149 5.60 13.21 -7.69
C VAL A 149 6.17 12.61 -8.98
N ASP A 150 6.75 13.43 -9.85
CA ASP A 150 7.40 12.98 -11.10
C ASP A 150 8.54 11.99 -10.79
N GLN A 151 9.41 12.32 -9.83
CA GLN A 151 10.52 11.45 -9.42
C GLN A 151 10.03 10.13 -8.85
N SER A 152 9.04 10.16 -7.95
CA SER A 152 8.43 8.93 -7.39
C SER A 152 7.88 8.01 -8.49
N LEU A 153 7.22 8.57 -9.49
CA LEU A 153 6.71 7.80 -10.63
C LEU A 153 7.82 7.24 -11.52
N ARG A 154 8.96 7.93 -11.66
CA ARG A 154 10.12 7.46 -12.43
C ARG A 154 10.86 6.35 -11.71
N ASP A 155 11.12 6.53 -10.41
CA ASP A 155 11.77 5.52 -9.57
C ASP A 155 10.91 4.26 -9.49
N GLY A 156 9.60 4.45 -9.36
CA GLY A 156 8.60 3.42 -9.51
C GLY A 156 8.40 2.94 -10.94
N GLY A 157 9.14 3.39 -11.95
CA GLY A 157 9.07 2.91 -13.35
C GLY A 157 7.70 3.05 -14.05
N PHE A 158 6.81 3.91 -13.55
CA PHE A 158 5.49 4.20 -14.11
C PHE A 158 5.52 5.37 -15.10
N LEU A 159 6.54 6.24 -15.00
CA LEU A 159 6.75 7.39 -15.88
C LEU A 159 8.10 7.29 -16.59
N ARG A 160 8.09 7.35 -17.93
CA ARG A 160 9.30 7.23 -18.76
C ARG A 160 9.69 8.57 -19.37
N SER A 161 8.75 9.24 -20.03
CA SER A 161 9.01 10.50 -20.72
C SER A 161 9.01 11.69 -19.76
N PRO A 162 9.91 12.67 -19.93
CA PRO A 162 9.81 13.98 -19.27
C PRO A 162 8.72 14.84 -19.90
N GLY A 163 8.24 15.82 -19.14
CA GLY A 163 7.29 16.82 -19.62
C GLY A 163 5.82 16.41 -19.50
N PRO A 164 4.90 17.23 -20.06
CA PRO A 164 3.48 16.94 -20.06
C PRO A 164 3.14 15.72 -20.90
N HIS A 165 2.02 15.07 -20.56
CA HIS A 165 1.49 13.99 -21.40
C HIS A 165 0.82 14.54 -22.64
N ALA A 166 0.81 13.72 -23.69
CA ALA A 166 -0.06 13.97 -24.84
C ALA A 166 -1.54 14.00 -24.37
N PRO A 167 -2.37 14.93 -24.88
CA PRO A 167 -3.79 15.01 -24.52
C PRO A 167 -4.55 13.69 -24.65
N ASP A 168 -4.26 12.91 -25.68
CA ASP A 168 -4.89 11.59 -25.89
C ASP A 168 -4.51 10.57 -24.81
N THR A 169 -3.31 10.66 -24.23
CA THR A 169 -2.92 9.80 -23.12
C THR A 169 -3.72 10.12 -21.86
N VAL A 170 -3.96 11.41 -21.58
CA VAL A 170 -4.77 11.85 -20.44
C VAL A 170 -6.23 11.46 -20.65
N ARG A 171 -6.80 11.72 -21.84
CA ARG A 171 -8.16 11.31 -22.19
C ARG A 171 -8.38 9.80 -22.02
N ARG A 172 -7.44 8.99 -22.52
CA ARG A 172 -7.49 7.53 -22.41
C ARG A 172 -7.51 7.07 -20.95
N ARG A 173 -6.66 7.63 -20.08
CA ARG A 173 -6.63 7.27 -18.65
C ARG A 173 -7.90 7.69 -17.92
N LEU A 174 -8.45 8.88 -18.22
CA LEU A 174 -9.74 9.31 -17.67
C LEU A 174 -10.88 8.38 -18.10
N ALA A 175 -10.88 7.93 -19.35
CA ALA A 175 -11.83 6.94 -19.84
C ALA A 175 -11.68 5.59 -19.10
N SER A 176 -10.45 5.09 -18.93
CA SER A 176 -10.17 3.88 -18.14
C SER A 176 -10.66 4.02 -16.70
N TRP A 177 -10.42 5.16 -16.06
CA TRP A 177 -10.91 5.45 -14.70
C TRP A 177 -12.44 5.42 -14.62
N SER A 178 -13.13 6.06 -15.57
CA SER A 178 -14.59 6.04 -15.67
C SER A 178 -15.14 4.62 -15.88
N THR A 179 -14.55 3.86 -16.81
CA THR A 179 -14.91 2.47 -17.07
C THR A 179 -14.76 1.61 -15.81
N LEU A 180 -13.62 1.68 -15.14
CA LEU A 180 -13.36 0.91 -13.91
C LEU A 180 -14.32 1.30 -12.77
N THR A 181 -14.72 2.57 -12.69
CA THR A 181 -15.70 3.04 -11.69
C THR A 181 -17.06 2.39 -11.92
N LYS A 182 -17.51 2.34 -13.18
CA LYS A 182 -18.77 1.67 -13.57
C LYS A 182 -18.72 0.18 -13.30
N TRP A 183 -17.58 -0.47 -13.56
CA TRP A 183 -17.39 -1.89 -13.25
C TRP A 183 -17.42 -2.20 -11.76
N ARG A 184 -17.22 -1.21 -10.90
CA ARG A 184 -17.43 -1.31 -9.45
C ARG A 184 -18.87 -1.07 -9.01
N GLY A 185 -19.79 -0.83 -9.96
CA GLY A 185 -21.18 -0.48 -9.66
C GLY A 185 -21.34 0.92 -9.06
N LEU A 186 -20.38 1.82 -9.31
CA LEU A 186 -20.36 3.17 -8.78
C LEU A 186 -20.59 4.20 -9.89
N ASP A 187 -21.23 5.32 -9.54
CA ASP A 187 -21.33 6.48 -10.41
C ASP A 187 -20.09 7.37 -10.23
N GLY A 188 -19.37 7.64 -11.32
CA GLY A 188 -18.22 8.53 -11.32
C GLY A 188 -18.60 10.01 -11.36
N ALA A 189 -17.70 10.90 -10.96
CA ALA A 189 -17.93 12.35 -11.05
C ALA A 189 -18.27 12.83 -12.48
N PHE A 190 -17.78 12.14 -13.51
CA PHE A 190 -18.11 12.39 -14.92
C PHE A 190 -19.53 11.97 -15.35
N ALA A 191 -20.32 11.33 -14.47
CA ALA A 191 -21.71 10.97 -14.76
C ALA A 191 -22.68 12.15 -14.54
N SER A 192 -22.20 13.24 -13.93
CA SER A 192 -23.00 14.45 -13.75
C SER A 192 -22.86 15.35 -14.99
N PRO A 193 -23.97 15.81 -15.61
CA PRO A 193 -23.97 16.59 -16.85
C PRO A 193 -23.42 18.04 -16.70
N ALA A 194 -22.64 18.32 -15.66
CA ALA A 194 -22.13 19.65 -15.35
C ALA A 194 -20.69 19.91 -15.84
N LEU A 195 -20.11 19.00 -16.65
CA LEU A 195 -18.81 19.17 -17.29
C LEU A 195 -18.90 19.03 -18.82
#